data_AF-A0A1H3I508-F1
#
_entry.id   AF-A0A1H3I508-F1
#
_cell.length_a   1.000
_cell.length_b   1.000
_cell.length_c   1.000
_cell.angle_alpha   90.00
_cell.angle_beta   90.00
_cell.angle_gamma   90.00
#
_symmetry.space_group_name_H-M   'P 1'
#
loop_
_entity.id
_entity.type
_entity.pdbx_description
1 polymer ?
#
loop_
_entity_poly.entity_id
_entity_poly.type
_entity_poly.pdbx_seq_one_letter_code
_entity_poly.pdbx_strand_id
1 'polypeptide(L)'
;MIPTECRFEYVKKVARNLLIDEELGTFPINAFEIAPQFGVEFIPYGQLDHPLPKKLLDGMIISYDGRLVIAYNDKITCKKRMNWTIMHELGHLFLHHLKYSNTKWLTDLSETERRVLEVEANFFAGEVLAPYAITKQFHRVPDSKTLEKLFGLSKRAAKKRIKTLRSYHLYEKAHIEQDQQIYSHYSDSLELISVCSNRLDASGFDTFNREGLSSSSLSYPFFKPFPTPSVSDCIEAAYSEDTYFCPNCGRSTHLIPKSLFIQWKIHMYARSILSHCS
;
A
#
# COMPACT_ATOMS: atom_id res chain seq x y z
N MET A 1 23.82 10.04 14.20
CA MET A 1 23.42 8.98 15.14
C MET A 1 22.28 8.17 14.53
N ILE A 2 22.30 6.85 14.69
CA ILE A 2 21.22 5.95 14.23
C ILE A 2 20.00 6.19 15.12
N PRO A 3 18.77 6.24 14.58
CA PRO A 3 17.56 6.39 15.38
C PRO A 3 17.41 5.23 16.37
N THR A 4 17.04 5.54 17.63
CA THR A 4 16.76 4.53 18.66
C THR A 4 15.39 3.89 18.48
N GLU A 5 14.48 4.55 17.76
CA GLU A 5 13.13 4.10 17.45
C GLU A 5 12.77 4.37 15.99
N CYS A 6 11.78 3.63 15.47
CA CYS A 6 11.31 3.78 14.10
C CYS A 6 10.59 5.12 13.89
N ARG A 7 11.03 5.90 12.92
CA ARG A 7 10.49 7.23 12.58
C ARG A 7 9.35 7.10 11.57
N PHE A 8 8.27 6.41 11.94
CA PHE A 8 7.19 6.06 11.01
C PHE A 8 6.60 7.27 10.27
N GLU A 9 6.45 8.43 10.91
CA GLU A 9 5.96 9.65 10.25
C GLU A 9 6.93 10.17 9.18
N TYR A 10 8.23 10.14 9.46
CA TYR A 10 9.25 10.50 8.47
C TYR A 10 9.21 9.52 7.29
N VAL A 11 9.20 8.21 7.57
CA VAL A 11 9.16 7.20 6.51
C VAL A 11 7.90 7.32 5.65
N LYS A 12 6.74 7.54 6.28
CA LYS A 12 5.46 7.78 5.60
C LYS A 12 5.56 8.98 4.67
N LYS A 13 6.08 10.11 5.15
CA LYS A 13 6.26 11.32 4.36
C LYS A 13 7.15 11.07 3.14
N VAL A 14 8.32 10.43 3.31
CA VAL A 14 9.25 10.16 2.21
C VAL A 14 8.65 9.20 1.18
N ALA A 15 7.99 8.13 1.62
CA ALA A 15 7.31 7.19 0.71
C ALA A 15 6.20 7.87 -0.12
N ARG A 16 5.47 8.80 0.49
CA ARG A 16 4.39 9.54 -0.17
C ARG A 16 4.89 10.59 -1.14
N ASN A 17 5.97 11.30 -0.79
CA ASN A 17 6.64 12.19 -1.72
C ASN A 17 7.09 11.43 -2.97
N LEU A 18 7.71 10.25 -2.82
CA LEU A 18 8.06 9.41 -3.96
C LEU A 18 6.83 9.04 -4.83
N LEU A 19 5.68 8.72 -4.23
CA LEU A 19 4.46 8.45 -4.99
C LEU A 19 3.91 9.69 -5.70
N ILE A 20 4.05 10.88 -5.13
CA ILE A 20 3.46 12.12 -5.66
C ILE A 20 4.38 12.73 -6.71
N ASP A 21 5.67 12.85 -6.41
CA ASP A 21 6.63 13.64 -7.19
C ASP A 21 7.04 12.92 -8.49
N GLU A 22 7.02 11.59 -8.49
CA GLU A 22 7.62 10.77 -9.56
C GLU A 22 6.58 10.03 -10.40
N GLU A 23 5.28 10.25 -10.15
CA GLU A 23 4.15 9.62 -10.85
C GLU A 23 4.46 8.18 -11.30
N LEU A 24 4.72 7.28 -10.34
CA LEU A 24 5.31 5.94 -10.50
C LEU A 24 4.49 4.93 -11.36
N GLY A 25 3.56 5.42 -12.17
CA GLY A 25 2.70 4.66 -13.07
C GLY A 25 1.45 4.14 -12.39
N THR A 26 0.97 2.97 -12.82
CA THR A 26 -0.25 2.33 -12.31
C THR A 26 0.08 1.15 -11.41
N PHE A 27 -0.84 0.79 -10.50
CA PHE A 27 -0.67 -0.45 -9.74
C PHE A 27 -0.81 -1.70 -10.64
N PRO A 28 0.02 -2.75 -10.42
CA PRO A 28 1.09 -2.84 -9.42
C PRO A 28 2.36 -2.07 -9.79
N ILE A 29 2.90 -1.30 -8.85
CA ILE A 29 4.14 -0.53 -9.04
C ILE A 29 5.35 -1.46 -9.25
N ASN A 30 6.14 -1.19 -10.30
CA ASN A 30 7.32 -1.96 -10.68
C ASN A 30 8.62 -1.30 -10.21
N ALA A 31 9.19 -1.78 -9.11
CA ALA A 31 10.44 -1.27 -8.53
C ALA A 31 11.66 -1.43 -9.45
N PHE A 32 11.61 -2.38 -10.40
CA PHE A 32 12.67 -2.54 -11.41
C PHE A 32 12.72 -1.38 -12.40
N GLU A 33 11.58 -0.73 -12.67
CA GLU A 33 11.51 0.44 -13.54
C GLU A 33 11.86 1.73 -12.79
N ILE A 34 11.64 1.75 -11.47
CA ILE A 34 11.90 2.91 -10.61
C ILE A 34 13.38 3.04 -10.29
N ALA A 35 14.05 1.96 -9.85
CA ALA A 35 15.42 2.06 -9.36
C ALA A 35 16.41 2.72 -10.34
N PRO A 36 16.38 2.40 -11.66
CA PRO A 36 17.28 3.03 -12.63
C PRO A 36 17.09 4.54 -12.77
N GLN A 37 15.88 5.06 -12.53
CA GLN A 37 15.59 6.50 -12.59
C GLN A 37 16.36 7.28 -11.50
N PHE A 38 16.70 6.61 -10.40
CA PHE A 38 17.51 7.15 -9.31
C PHE A 38 18.99 6.75 -9.41
N GLY A 39 19.45 6.35 -10.61
CA GLY A 39 20.84 5.96 -10.86
C GLY A 39 21.26 4.67 -10.15
N VAL A 40 20.30 3.79 -9.83
CA VAL A 40 20.56 2.50 -9.19
C VAL A 40 20.63 1.40 -10.25
N GLU A 41 21.77 0.72 -10.32
CA GLU A 41 21.99 -0.44 -11.20
C GLU A 41 21.68 -1.75 -10.47
N PHE A 42 21.54 -2.85 -11.22
CA PHE A 42 21.26 -4.17 -10.67
C PHE A 42 22.41 -5.14 -10.94
N ILE A 43 22.90 -5.81 -9.90
CA ILE A 43 23.96 -6.82 -10.03
C ILE A 43 23.51 -8.13 -9.34
N PRO A 44 23.40 -9.26 -10.06
CA PRO A 44 23.21 -10.55 -9.43
C PRO A 44 24.38 -10.88 -8.49
N TYR A 45 24.12 -11.53 -7.35
CA TYR A 45 25.20 -11.88 -6.42
C TYR A 45 26.35 -12.68 -7.04
N GLY A 46 26.06 -13.55 -8.03
CA GLY A 46 27.11 -14.31 -8.73
C GLY A 46 28.03 -13.46 -9.61
N GLN A 47 27.66 -12.21 -9.89
CA GLN A 47 28.42 -11.26 -10.69
C GLN A 47 29.02 -10.13 -9.85
N LEU A 48 28.78 -10.12 -8.54
CA LEU A 48 29.33 -9.12 -7.65
C LEU A 48 30.77 -9.50 -7.29
N ASP A 49 31.74 -8.77 -7.83
CA ASP A 49 33.15 -8.87 -7.42
C ASP A 49 33.38 -8.06 -6.13
N HIS A 50 32.71 -8.50 -5.06
CA HIS A 50 32.83 -7.96 -3.71
C HIS A 50 32.54 -9.07 -2.69
N PRO A 51 33.26 -9.16 -1.56
CA PRO A 51 32.91 -10.04 -0.46
C PRO A 51 31.44 -9.91 -0.06
N LEU A 52 30.71 -11.03 -0.11
CA LEU A 52 29.33 -11.10 0.34
C LEU A 52 29.27 -11.33 1.85
N PRO A 53 28.27 -10.78 2.55
CA PRO A 53 28.10 -11.04 3.97
C PRO A 53 27.81 -12.53 4.22
N LYS A 54 28.25 -13.05 5.37
CA LYS A 54 28.07 -14.47 5.76
C LYS A 54 26.62 -14.94 5.68
N LYS A 55 25.67 -14.03 5.94
CA LYS A 55 24.23 -14.27 5.80
C LYS A 55 23.72 -13.48 4.59
N LEU A 56 23.48 -14.20 3.50
CA LEU A 56 22.94 -13.62 2.29
C LEU A 56 21.47 -13.23 2.47
N LEU A 57 21.15 -11.96 2.22
CA LEU A 57 19.78 -11.45 2.15
C LEU A 57 19.22 -11.62 0.74
N ASP A 58 17.92 -11.37 0.54
CA ASP A 58 17.31 -11.44 -0.80
C ASP A 58 17.86 -10.37 -1.75
N GLY A 59 18.29 -9.24 -1.19
CA GLY A 59 18.97 -8.15 -1.87
C GLY A 59 19.69 -7.25 -0.87
N MET A 60 20.46 -6.30 -1.39
CA MET A 60 21.14 -5.25 -0.64
C MET A 60 21.50 -4.09 -1.56
N ILE A 61 21.28 -2.85 -1.13
CA ILE A 61 21.81 -1.67 -1.80
C ILE A 61 23.19 -1.28 -1.26
N ILE A 62 24.13 -1.01 -2.16
CA ILE A 62 25.52 -0.66 -1.83
C ILE A 62 26.08 0.38 -2.80
N SER A 63 27.16 1.04 -2.37
CA SER A 63 28.03 1.81 -3.27
C SER A 63 29.16 0.92 -3.78
N TYR A 64 29.11 0.55 -5.05
CA TYR A 64 30.10 -0.29 -5.72
C TYR A 64 30.76 0.52 -6.84
N ASP A 65 32.08 0.70 -6.76
CA ASP A 65 32.86 1.41 -7.78
C ASP A 65 32.29 2.80 -8.15
N GLY A 66 31.95 3.59 -7.14
CA GLY A 66 31.36 4.93 -7.30
C GLY A 66 29.90 4.96 -7.74
N ARG A 67 29.28 3.80 -8.00
CA ARG A 67 27.88 3.67 -8.44
C ARG A 67 27.00 3.09 -7.34
N LEU A 68 25.72 3.42 -7.37
CA LEU A 68 24.72 2.78 -6.52
C LEU A 68 24.21 1.52 -7.20
N VAL A 69 24.30 0.38 -6.51
CA VAL A 69 23.86 -0.90 -7.05
C VAL A 69 23.00 -1.62 -6.04
N ILE A 70 21.92 -2.25 -6.51
CA ILE A 70 21.20 -3.29 -5.77
C ILE A 70 21.80 -4.62 -6.18
N ALA A 71 22.58 -5.21 -5.27
CA ALA A 71 23.02 -6.58 -5.39
C ALA A 71 21.89 -7.52 -4.93
N TYR A 72 21.52 -8.53 -5.72
CA TYR A 72 20.34 -9.36 -5.42
C TYR A 72 20.51 -10.85 -5.71
N ASN A 73 19.68 -11.66 -5.05
CA ASN A 73 19.64 -13.10 -5.26
C ASN A 73 18.79 -13.46 -6.50
N ASP A 74 19.46 -13.59 -7.64
CA ASP A 74 18.87 -13.97 -8.93
C ASP A 74 18.25 -15.38 -8.95
N LYS A 75 18.55 -16.23 -7.96
CA LYS A 75 17.87 -17.53 -7.79
C LYS A 75 16.41 -17.38 -7.33
N ILE A 76 15.99 -16.20 -6.88
CA ILE A 76 14.59 -15.94 -6.51
C ILE A 76 13.76 -15.72 -7.78
N THR A 77 13.04 -16.76 -8.19
CA THR A 77 12.18 -16.73 -9.40
C THR A 77 10.85 -16.00 -9.19
N CYS A 78 10.44 -15.77 -7.94
CA CYS A 78 9.19 -15.07 -7.64
C CYS A 78 9.33 -13.56 -7.87
N LYS A 79 8.86 -13.07 -9.02
CA LYS A 79 8.90 -11.64 -9.39
C LYS A 79 8.31 -10.72 -8.33
N LYS A 80 7.18 -11.09 -7.71
CA LYS A 80 6.55 -10.31 -6.62
C LYS A 80 7.42 -10.18 -5.37
N ARG A 81 8.21 -11.22 -5.06
CA ARG A 81 9.18 -11.18 -3.96
C ARG A 81 10.35 -10.27 -4.32
N MET A 82 10.86 -10.38 -5.55
CA MET A 82 11.97 -9.53 -5.99
C MET A 82 11.57 -8.05 -6.08
N ASN A 83 10.36 -7.75 -6.55
CA ASN A 83 9.82 -6.38 -6.56
C ASN A 83 9.76 -5.77 -5.16
N TRP A 84 9.32 -6.55 -4.16
CA TRP A 84 9.36 -6.14 -2.76
C TRP A 84 10.78 -5.91 -2.26
N THR A 85 11.71 -6.82 -2.57
CA THR A 85 13.12 -6.69 -2.21
C THR A 85 13.72 -5.41 -2.77
N ILE A 86 13.54 -5.14 -4.06
CA ILE A 86 14.08 -3.93 -4.69
C ILE A 86 13.48 -2.66 -4.10
N MET A 87 12.16 -2.63 -3.87
CA MET A 87 11.54 -1.46 -3.22
C MET A 87 12.01 -1.29 -1.77
N HIS A 88 12.28 -2.38 -1.06
CA HIS A 88 12.86 -2.35 0.28
C HIS A 88 14.28 -1.76 0.26
N GLU A 89 15.10 -2.15 -0.70
CA GLU A 89 16.43 -1.56 -0.91
C GLU A 89 16.37 -0.08 -1.31
N LEU A 90 15.41 0.31 -2.15
CA LEU A 90 15.14 1.72 -2.42
C LEU A 90 14.73 2.48 -1.14
N GLY A 91 14.00 1.83 -0.24
CA GLY A 91 13.71 2.39 1.08
C GLY A 91 14.99 2.74 1.86
N HIS A 92 16.02 1.90 1.82
CA HIS A 92 17.31 2.23 2.41
C HIS A 92 17.99 3.44 1.76
N LEU A 93 17.84 3.62 0.44
CA LEU A 93 18.35 4.78 -0.28
C LEU A 93 17.61 6.06 0.10
N PHE A 94 16.28 6.09 -0.07
CA PHE A 94 15.44 7.27 0.15
C PHE A 94 15.42 7.74 1.60
N LEU A 95 15.57 6.83 2.56
CA LEU A 95 15.67 7.16 3.98
C LEU A 95 17.10 7.49 4.42
N HIS A 96 18.04 7.49 3.47
CA HIS A 96 19.46 7.73 3.67
C HIS A 96 20.08 6.82 4.74
N HIS A 97 19.68 5.54 4.77
CA HIS A 97 20.20 4.58 5.76
C HIS A 97 21.68 4.26 5.53
N LEU A 98 22.14 4.33 4.28
CA LEU A 98 23.54 4.06 3.91
C LEU A 98 24.55 4.96 4.63
N LYS A 99 24.16 6.19 5.01
CA LYS A 99 25.05 7.12 5.74
C LYS A 99 25.46 6.64 7.13
N TYR A 100 24.74 5.67 7.67
CA TYR A 100 25.01 5.12 8.99
C TYR A 100 26.07 4.01 8.98
N SER A 101 26.42 3.50 7.80
CA SER A 101 27.49 2.53 7.63
C SER A 101 28.72 3.19 7.03
N ASN A 102 29.86 3.06 7.72
CA ASN A 102 31.16 3.51 7.21
C ASN A 102 31.76 2.55 6.18
N THR A 103 31.26 1.32 6.11
CA THR A 103 31.87 0.18 5.42
C THR A 103 31.12 -0.24 4.16
N LYS A 104 30.12 0.56 3.74
CA LYS A 104 29.20 0.28 2.61
C LYS A 104 28.11 -0.76 2.90
N TRP A 105 28.15 -1.45 4.05
CA TRP A 105 27.16 -2.47 4.43
C TRP A 105 26.34 -2.08 5.66
N LEU A 106 25.01 -2.15 5.56
CA LEU A 106 24.15 -2.08 6.74
C LEU A 106 24.31 -3.30 7.66
N THR A 107 24.85 -4.41 7.15
CA THR A 107 25.11 -5.62 7.95
C THR A 107 26.23 -5.46 8.98
N ASP A 108 27.03 -4.41 8.88
CA ASP A 108 28.13 -4.15 9.81
C ASP A 108 27.67 -3.37 11.05
N LEU A 109 26.42 -2.91 11.06
CA LEU A 109 25.76 -2.35 12.24
C LEU A 109 25.42 -3.44 13.25
N SER A 110 25.32 -3.07 14.53
CA SER A 110 24.79 -4.01 15.53
C SER A 110 23.36 -4.43 15.18
N GLU A 111 22.93 -5.62 15.63
CA GLU A 111 21.57 -6.12 15.35
C GLU A 111 20.49 -5.14 15.79
N THR A 112 20.70 -4.48 16.94
CA THR A 112 19.77 -3.48 17.50
C THR A 112 19.66 -2.24 16.61
N GLU A 113 20.78 -1.70 16.14
CA GLU A 113 20.81 -0.52 15.26
C GLU A 113 20.21 -0.86 13.89
N ARG A 114 20.59 -2.00 13.32
CA ARG A 114 20.10 -2.47 12.03
C ARG A 114 18.58 -2.71 12.06
N ARG A 115 18.06 -3.24 13.15
CA ARG A 115 16.63 -3.56 13.29
C ARG A 115 15.72 -2.36 13.04
N VAL A 116 16.09 -1.17 13.53
CA VAL A 116 15.28 0.05 13.32
C VAL A 116 15.24 0.41 11.83
N LEU A 117 16.41 0.42 11.18
CA LEU A 117 16.53 0.77 9.75
C LEU A 117 15.81 -0.23 8.84
N GLU A 118 15.86 -1.53 9.17
CA GLU A 118 15.15 -2.60 8.47
C GLU A 118 13.63 -2.47 8.60
N VAL A 119 13.12 -2.11 9.78
CA VAL A 119 11.69 -1.88 10.00
C VAL A 119 11.23 -0.66 9.21
N GLU A 120 11.99 0.43 9.22
CA GLU A 120 11.72 1.62 8.42
C GLU A 120 11.69 1.30 6.92
N ALA A 121 12.67 0.57 6.39
CA ALA A 121 12.69 0.16 4.97
C ALA A 121 11.54 -0.80 4.60
N ASN A 122 11.14 -1.71 5.49
CA ASN A 122 9.94 -2.53 5.29
C ASN A 122 8.66 -1.68 5.29
N PHE A 123 8.55 -0.67 6.15
CA PHE A 123 7.41 0.23 6.20
C PHE A 123 7.32 1.09 4.94
N PHE A 124 8.47 1.62 4.49
CA PHE A 124 8.60 2.35 3.23
C PHE A 124 8.08 1.53 2.05
N ALA A 125 8.61 0.32 1.84
CA ALA A 125 8.19 -0.52 0.72
C ALA A 125 6.70 -0.88 0.77
N GLY A 126 6.15 -1.08 1.98
CA GLY A 126 4.73 -1.30 2.17
C GLY A 126 3.86 -0.09 1.81
N GLU A 127 4.30 1.11 2.18
CA GLU A 127 3.58 2.36 1.87
C GLU A 127 3.68 2.73 0.39
N VAL A 128 4.80 2.47 -0.29
CA VAL A 128 4.90 2.71 -1.74
C VAL A 128 4.08 1.66 -2.52
N LEU A 129 4.28 0.37 -2.26
CA LEU A 129 3.66 -0.69 -3.08
C LEU A 129 2.16 -0.88 -2.80
N ALA A 130 1.69 -0.58 -1.58
CA ALA A 130 0.28 -0.70 -1.21
C ALA A 130 -0.13 0.45 -0.27
N PRO A 131 -0.27 1.69 -0.78
CA PRO A 131 -0.38 2.89 0.03
C PRO A 131 -1.55 2.89 0.99
N TYR A 132 -1.35 3.46 2.18
CA TYR A 132 -2.43 3.61 3.14
C TYR A 132 -3.54 4.53 2.59
N ALA A 133 -3.15 5.59 1.86
CA ALA A 133 -4.06 6.53 1.22
C ALA A 133 -5.15 5.87 0.35
N ILE A 134 -4.81 4.73 -0.25
CA ILE A 134 -5.68 3.92 -1.10
C ILE A 134 -6.33 2.79 -0.28
N THR A 135 -5.54 2.04 0.49
CA THR A 135 -6.04 0.88 1.24
C THR A 135 -7.03 1.24 2.35
N LYS A 136 -7.03 2.49 2.83
CA LYS A 136 -8.02 3.02 3.79
C LYS A 136 -9.41 3.28 3.18
N GLN A 137 -9.53 3.32 1.85
CA GLN A 137 -10.79 3.62 1.15
C GLN A 137 -11.68 2.37 0.99
N PHE A 138 -11.10 1.19 1.20
CA PHE A 138 -11.85 -0.06 1.20
C PHE A 138 -12.72 -0.15 2.45
N HIS A 139 -13.87 -0.82 2.33
CA HIS A 139 -14.78 -1.05 3.47
C HIS A 139 -14.07 -1.65 4.69
N ARG A 140 -13.14 -2.58 4.43
CA ARG A 140 -12.36 -3.29 5.44
C ARG A 140 -10.91 -3.36 4.97
N VAL A 141 -9.98 -3.52 5.90
CA VAL A 141 -8.58 -3.81 5.57
C VAL A 141 -8.54 -5.00 4.60
N PRO A 142 -8.00 -4.81 3.38
CA PRO A 142 -8.01 -5.86 2.36
C PRO A 142 -7.31 -7.13 2.84
N ASP A 143 -7.82 -8.29 2.41
CA ASP A 143 -7.17 -9.56 2.70
C ASP A 143 -5.90 -9.76 1.87
N SER A 144 -5.15 -10.83 2.19
CA SER A 144 -3.86 -11.11 1.51
C SER A 144 -4.06 -11.26 0.01
N LYS A 145 -5.11 -11.97 -0.41
CA LYS A 145 -5.38 -12.23 -1.83
C LYS A 145 -5.67 -10.94 -2.59
N THR A 146 -6.42 -10.03 -1.97
CA THR A 146 -6.73 -8.72 -2.55
C THR A 146 -5.46 -7.90 -2.71
N LEU A 147 -4.60 -7.81 -1.68
CA LEU A 147 -3.34 -7.09 -1.81
C LEU A 147 -2.37 -7.72 -2.83
N GLU A 148 -2.32 -9.05 -2.91
CA GLU A 148 -1.51 -9.77 -3.90
C GLU A 148 -1.96 -9.51 -5.34
N LYS A 149 -3.28 -9.34 -5.56
CA LYS A 149 -3.88 -9.13 -6.88
C LYS A 149 -3.77 -7.67 -7.32
N LEU A 150 -4.14 -6.72 -6.46
CA LEU A 150 -4.17 -5.29 -6.80
C LEU A 150 -2.80 -4.66 -6.82
N PHE A 151 -1.99 -4.96 -5.80
CA PHE A 151 -0.72 -4.28 -5.56
C PHE A 151 0.49 -5.13 -5.93
N GLY A 152 0.27 -6.32 -6.52
CA GLY A 152 1.35 -7.20 -6.98
C GLY A 152 2.25 -7.71 -5.84
N LEU A 153 1.76 -7.70 -4.59
CA LEU A 153 2.54 -8.16 -3.44
C LEU A 153 2.70 -9.69 -3.46
N SER A 154 3.80 -10.19 -2.90
CA SER A 154 3.89 -11.62 -2.53
C SER A 154 2.99 -11.91 -1.32
N LYS A 155 2.53 -13.15 -1.17
CA LYS A 155 1.76 -13.59 0.02
C LYS A 155 2.41 -13.21 1.36
N ARG A 156 3.74 -13.26 1.44
CA ARG A 156 4.48 -12.86 2.66
C ARG A 156 4.44 -11.35 2.88
N ALA A 157 4.65 -10.57 1.82
CA ALA A 157 4.57 -9.11 1.84
C ALA A 157 3.16 -8.63 2.20
N ALA A 158 2.12 -9.20 1.58
CA ALA A 158 0.72 -8.88 1.85
C ALA A 158 0.36 -9.14 3.33
N LYS A 159 0.74 -10.29 3.89
CA LYS A 159 0.54 -10.59 5.32
C LYS A 159 1.22 -9.58 6.24
N LYS A 160 2.45 -9.15 5.92
CA LYS A 160 3.15 -8.10 6.68
C LYS A 160 2.40 -6.78 6.56
N ARG A 161 2.01 -6.39 5.35
CA ARG A 161 1.28 -5.14 5.08
C ARG A 161 -0.03 -5.07 5.86
N ILE A 162 -0.82 -6.14 5.90
CA ILE A 162 -2.06 -6.21 6.69
C ILE A 162 -1.83 -5.93 8.17
N LYS A 163 -0.75 -6.47 8.75
CA LYS A 163 -0.41 -6.18 10.15
C LYS A 163 -0.13 -4.69 10.35
N THR A 164 0.63 -4.08 9.45
CA THR A 164 0.92 -2.64 9.50
C THR A 164 -0.34 -1.79 9.30
N LEU A 165 -1.21 -2.13 8.33
CA LEU A 165 -2.46 -1.43 8.05
C LEU A 165 -3.45 -1.47 9.23
N ARG A 166 -3.39 -2.50 10.07
CA ARG A 166 -4.20 -2.62 11.30
C ARG A 166 -3.64 -1.80 12.46
N SER A 167 -2.39 -1.36 12.39
CA SER A 167 -1.77 -0.53 13.42
C SER A 167 -2.12 0.94 13.18
N TYR A 168 -3.37 1.32 13.47
CA TYR A 168 -3.92 2.66 13.19
C TYR A 168 -3.09 3.82 13.72
N HIS A 169 -2.44 3.68 14.89
CA HIS A 169 -1.55 4.70 15.46
C HIS A 169 -0.38 5.08 14.54
N LEU A 170 0.05 4.18 13.64
CA LEU A 170 1.08 4.49 12.64
C LEU A 170 0.57 5.46 11.55
N TYR A 171 -0.74 5.70 11.50
CA TYR A 171 -1.44 6.48 10.49
C TYR A 171 -2.32 7.59 11.07
N GLU A 172 -2.36 7.75 12.40
CA GLU A 172 -3.23 8.69 13.11
C GLU A 172 -3.03 10.16 12.68
N LYS A 173 -1.80 10.55 12.38
CA LYS A 173 -1.50 11.86 11.79
C LYS A 173 -1.73 11.78 10.28
N ALA A 174 -2.99 11.90 9.86
CA ALA A 174 -3.35 11.89 8.46
C ALA A 174 -2.76 13.12 7.74
N HIS A 175 -1.88 12.88 6.76
CA HIS A 175 -1.54 13.89 5.76
C HIS A 175 -2.67 13.92 4.74
N ILE A 176 -3.77 14.61 5.07
CA ILE A 176 -5.00 14.63 4.28
C ILE A 176 -4.71 15.02 2.82
N GLU A 177 -3.88 16.04 2.61
CA GLU A 177 -3.50 16.52 1.27
C GLU A 177 -2.75 15.46 0.46
N GLN A 178 -1.70 14.85 1.02
CA GLN A 178 -0.97 13.75 0.35
C GLN A 178 -1.86 12.54 0.10
N ASP A 179 -2.77 12.22 1.03
CA ASP A 179 -3.73 11.14 0.84
C ASP A 179 -4.65 11.43 -0.35
N GLN A 180 -5.13 12.67 -0.49
CA GLN A 180 -5.96 13.09 -1.63
C GLN A 180 -5.18 13.04 -2.93
N GLN A 181 -3.94 13.54 -2.97
CA GLN A 181 -3.10 13.51 -4.17
C GLN A 181 -2.83 12.07 -4.64
N ILE A 182 -2.37 11.20 -3.73
CA ILE A 182 -2.11 9.79 -4.04
C ILE A 182 -3.40 9.10 -4.48
N TYR A 183 -4.51 9.39 -3.81
CA TYR A 183 -5.80 8.82 -4.21
C TYR A 183 -6.18 9.25 -5.64
N SER A 184 -6.12 10.55 -5.94
CA SER A 184 -6.46 11.08 -7.27
C SER A 184 -5.54 10.56 -8.37
N HIS A 185 -4.24 10.39 -8.11
CA HIS A 185 -3.29 9.92 -9.12
C HIS A 185 -3.46 8.43 -9.44
N TYR A 186 -3.70 7.59 -8.43
CA TYR A 186 -3.57 6.15 -8.59
C TYR A 186 -4.89 5.38 -8.54
N SER A 187 -6.00 5.99 -8.10
CA SER A 187 -7.28 5.28 -7.91
C SER A 187 -7.88 4.74 -9.21
N ASP A 188 -7.73 5.46 -10.32
CA ASP A 188 -8.26 5.04 -11.63
C ASP A 188 -7.66 3.71 -12.10
N SER A 189 -6.38 3.47 -11.80
CA SER A 189 -5.69 2.23 -12.18
C SER A 189 -6.21 0.97 -11.47
N LEU A 190 -6.93 1.13 -10.36
CA LEU A 190 -7.41 0.03 -9.53
C LEU A 190 -8.81 -0.47 -9.93
N GLU A 191 -9.42 0.15 -10.95
CA GLU A 191 -10.78 -0.15 -11.42
C GLU A 191 -11.76 -0.34 -10.24
N LEU A 192 -11.77 0.60 -9.29
CA LEU A 192 -12.63 0.50 -8.11
C LEU A 192 -14.08 0.85 -8.47
N ILE A 193 -15.02 0.16 -7.83
CA ILE A 193 -16.45 0.42 -7.89
C ILE A 193 -16.98 0.72 -6.49
N SER A 194 -17.96 1.62 -6.39
CA SER A 194 -18.62 1.94 -5.12
C SER A 194 -19.83 1.03 -4.91
N VAL A 195 -19.87 0.34 -3.76
CA VAL A 195 -20.95 -0.58 -3.39
C VAL A 195 -21.58 -0.14 -2.06
N CYS A 196 -22.91 -0.08 -2.03
CA CYS A 196 -23.69 0.27 -0.84
C CYS A 196 -23.44 -0.69 0.34
N SER A 197 -23.23 -0.14 1.55
CA SER A 197 -23.00 -0.94 2.77
C SER A 197 -24.12 -1.94 3.05
N ASN A 198 -25.38 -1.53 2.90
CA ASN A 198 -26.54 -2.40 3.18
C ASN A 198 -26.51 -3.68 2.31
N ARG A 199 -25.96 -3.56 1.10
CA ARG A 199 -25.83 -4.70 0.18
C ARG A 199 -24.67 -5.60 0.53
N LEU A 200 -23.56 -5.04 1.00
CA LEU A 200 -22.44 -5.83 1.51
C LEU A 200 -22.91 -6.66 2.71
N ASP A 201 -23.63 -6.03 3.63
CA ASP A 201 -24.19 -6.68 4.81
C ASP A 201 -25.19 -7.79 4.42
N ALA A 202 -26.12 -7.50 3.48
CA ALA A 202 -27.14 -8.44 3.03
C ALA A 202 -26.60 -9.63 2.20
N SER A 203 -25.45 -9.47 1.53
CA SER A 203 -24.82 -10.53 0.72
C SER A 203 -24.15 -11.63 1.54
N GLY A 204 -24.18 -11.56 2.89
CA GLY A 204 -23.48 -12.51 3.76
C GLY A 204 -21.97 -12.30 3.80
N PHE A 205 -21.49 -11.13 3.36
CA PHE A 205 -20.07 -10.73 3.41
C PHE A 205 -19.50 -10.68 4.85
N ASP A 206 -20.36 -10.78 5.89
CA ASP A 206 -19.99 -10.71 7.30
C ASP A 206 -19.32 -12.00 7.87
N THR A 207 -18.84 -12.92 7.03
CA THR A 207 -18.14 -14.14 7.48
C THR A 207 -16.60 -14.08 7.46
N PHE A 208 -16.00 -12.88 7.41
CA PHE A 208 -14.56 -12.72 7.68
C PHE A 208 -14.26 -11.62 8.72
N ASN A 209 -14.01 -12.09 9.95
CA ASN A 209 -13.51 -11.40 11.14
C ASN A 209 -14.40 -10.29 11.73
N ARG A 210 -15.45 -10.72 12.45
CA ARG A 210 -15.93 -10.04 13.67
C ARG A 210 -15.00 -10.35 14.84
N GLU A 211 -13.80 -9.83 14.84
CA GLU A 211 -13.07 -9.61 16.10
C GLU A 211 -12.34 -8.28 15.97
N GLY A 212 -12.84 -7.26 16.69
CA GLY A 212 -12.03 -6.08 17.02
C GLY A 212 -12.56 -4.70 16.65
N LEU A 213 -13.81 -4.52 16.21
CA LEU A 213 -14.39 -3.18 16.03
C LEU A 213 -15.68 -3.06 16.86
N SER A 214 -15.55 -2.53 18.07
CA SER A 214 -16.67 -1.86 18.73
C SER A 214 -17.06 -0.67 17.87
N SER A 215 -18.32 -0.67 17.45
CA SER A 215 -19.01 0.39 16.74
C SER A 215 -19.04 1.70 17.53
N SER A 216 -17.93 2.43 17.56
CA SER A 216 -17.89 3.77 18.13
C SER A 216 -16.74 4.56 17.56
N SER A 217 -17.06 5.76 17.05
CA SER A 217 -16.17 6.88 16.68
C SER A 217 -15.63 6.97 15.25
N LEU A 218 -16.52 6.94 14.26
CA LEU A 218 -16.42 7.90 13.14
C LEU A 218 -17.79 8.53 12.94
N SER A 219 -18.09 9.54 13.75
CA SER A 219 -19.27 10.39 13.60
C SER A 219 -19.01 11.37 12.46
N TYR A 220 -19.48 11.03 11.26
CA TYR A 220 -19.69 12.02 10.21
C TYR A 220 -20.91 12.88 10.58
N PRO A 221 -20.91 14.18 10.24
CA PRO A 221 -21.88 15.14 10.75
C PRO A 221 -23.32 14.77 10.34
N PHE A 222 -24.18 14.76 11.36
CA PHE A 222 -25.63 14.67 11.37
C PHE A 222 -26.36 14.84 10.03
N PHE A 223 -26.95 13.75 9.54
CA PHE A 223 -28.17 13.78 8.74
C PHE A 223 -29.24 12.93 9.42
N LYS A 224 -30.47 13.46 9.46
CA LYS A 224 -31.64 12.76 10.03
C LYS A 224 -31.81 11.41 9.34
N PRO A 225 -32.21 10.35 10.07
CA PRO A 225 -32.43 9.04 9.47
C PRO A 225 -33.54 9.16 8.41
N PHE A 226 -33.17 9.02 7.14
CA PHE A 226 -34.17 8.74 6.11
C PHE A 226 -34.75 7.35 6.37
N PRO A 227 -36.05 7.13 6.10
CA PRO A 227 -36.70 5.85 6.33
C PRO A 227 -35.89 4.76 5.65
N THR A 228 -35.58 3.71 6.41
CA THR A 228 -34.79 2.56 5.94
C THR A 228 -35.52 1.91 4.76
N PRO A 229 -35.03 2.01 3.52
CA PRO A 229 -35.62 1.26 2.45
C PRO A 229 -35.29 -0.20 2.64
N SER A 230 -36.18 -1.05 2.12
CA SER A 230 -35.99 -2.48 2.09
C SER A 230 -34.77 -2.82 1.21
N VAL A 231 -34.08 -3.94 1.48
CA VAL A 231 -32.95 -4.42 0.67
C VAL A 231 -33.34 -4.54 -0.82
N SER A 232 -34.62 -4.80 -1.09
CA SER A 232 -35.23 -4.85 -2.43
C SER A 232 -35.29 -3.53 -3.18
N ASP A 233 -35.15 -2.39 -2.51
CA ASP A 233 -35.19 -1.10 -3.21
C ASP A 233 -33.81 -0.80 -3.86
N CYS A 234 -32.73 -1.42 -3.39
CA CYS A 234 -31.37 -1.24 -3.90
C CYS A 234 -31.06 -2.14 -5.12
N ILE A 235 -32.09 -2.57 -5.84
CA ILE A 235 -32.00 -3.48 -6.99
C ILE A 235 -31.74 -2.69 -8.28
N GLU A 236 -32.25 -1.45 -8.33
CA GLU A 236 -32.18 -0.63 -9.52
C GLU A 236 -31.04 0.35 -9.50
N ALA A 237 -30.76 0.72 -10.73
CA ALA A 237 -29.51 1.25 -11.09
C ALA A 237 -29.57 2.78 -10.93
N ALA A 238 -29.05 3.33 -9.83
CA ALA A 238 -29.05 4.77 -9.56
C ALA A 238 -27.64 5.39 -9.52
N TYR A 239 -27.40 6.36 -10.42
CA TYR A 239 -26.21 7.19 -10.50
C TYR A 239 -26.28 8.31 -9.44
N SER A 240 -25.17 8.60 -8.74
CA SER A 240 -25.05 9.78 -7.89
C SER A 240 -23.61 10.31 -7.94
N GLU A 241 -23.47 11.61 -8.19
CA GLU A 241 -22.19 12.32 -8.16
C GLU A 241 -21.61 12.38 -6.73
N ASP A 242 -22.48 12.27 -5.72
CA ASP A 242 -22.15 12.27 -4.29
C ASP A 242 -21.82 10.85 -3.79
N THR A 243 -20.67 10.34 -4.22
CA THR A 243 -20.23 8.95 -4.02
C THR A 243 -20.12 8.47 -2.57
N TYR A 244 -20.28 9.33 -1.57
CA TYR A 244 -20.24 8.95 -0.16
C TYR A 244 -21.46 8.14 0.29
N PHE A 245 -22.63 8.36 -0.32
CA PHE A 245 -23.89 7.77 0.13
C PHE A 245 -24.67 7.11 -1.01
N CYS A 246 -25.34 5.99 -0.70
CA CYS A 246 -26.21 5.29 -1.62
C CYS A 246 -27.46 6.15 -1.85
N PRO A 247 -27.78 6.53 -3.10
CA PRO A 247 -28.92 7.41 -3.38
C PRO A 247 -30.27 6.75 -3.04
N ASN A 248 -30.30 5.43 -2.96
CA ASN A 248 -31.52 4.68 -2.65
C ASN A 248 -31.76 4.51 -1.14
N CYS A 249 -30.71 4.29 -0.34
CA CYS A 249 -30.88 4.02 1.10
C CYS A 249 -30.20 4.99 2.05
N GLY A 250 -29.49 5.99 1.54
CA GLY A 250 -28.78 6.98 2.32
C GLY A 250 -27.61 6.45 3.16
N ARG A 251 -27.29 5.14 3.09
CA ARG A 251 -26.11 4.56 3.78
C ARG A 251 -24.84 4.84 3.01
N SER A 252 -23.69 4.72 3.69
CA SER A 252 -22.39 4.85 3.05
C SER A 252 -22.22 3.90 1.86
N THR A 253 -21.38 4.29 0.90
CA THR A 253 -20.83 3.37 -0.09
C THR A 253 -19.37 3.06 0.22
N HIS A 254 -18.86 1.96 -0.33
CA HIS A 254 -17.47 1.54 -0.15
C HIS A 254 -16.83 1.12 -1.46
N LEU A 255 -15.54 1.41 -1.62
CA LEU A 255 -14.78 1.00 -2.79
C LEU A 255 -14.41 -0.49 -2.74
N ILE A 256 -14.68 -1.18 -3.84
CA ILE A 256 -14.33 -2.58 -4.08
C ILE A 256 -13.71 -2.70 -5.48
N PRO A 257 -12.68 -3.52 -5.70
CA PRO A 257 -12.15 -3.75 -7.04
C PRO A 257 -13.20 -4.39 -7.96
N LYS A 258 -13.37 -3.86 -9.17
CA LYS A 258 -14.22 -4.45 -10.22
C LYS A 258 -13.86 -5.91 -10.53
N SER A 259 -12.60 -6.28 -10.35
CA SER A 259 -12.15 -7.67 -10.52
C SER A 259 -12.66 -8.64 -9.44
N LEU A 260 -13.06 -8.13 -8.26
CA LEU A 260 -13.82 -8.91 -7.27
C LEU A 260 -15.31 -8.90 -7.62
N PHE A 261 -15.85 -7.83 -8.19
CA PHE A 261 -17.25 -7.77 -8.61
C PHE A 261 -17.66 -8.85 -9.63
N ILE A 262 -16.84 -9.11 -10.66
CA ILE A 262 -17.13 -10.09 -11.73
C ILE A 262 -17.32 -11.52 -11.19
N GLN A 263 -16.61 -11.88 -10.12
CA GLN A 263 -16.69 -13.22 -9.54
C GLN A 263 -17.97 -13.44 -8.70
N TRP A 264 -18.70 -12.38 -8.30
CA TRP A 264 -19.62 -12.44 -7.15
C TRP A 264 -21.10 -12.26 -7.54
N LYS A 265 -21.42 -12.12 -8.85
CA LYS A 265 -22.80 -11.93 -9.36
C LYS A 265 -23.60 -10.83 -8.62
N ILE A 266 -22.91 -9.81 -8.10
CA ILE A 266 -23.52 -8.65 -7.46
C ILE A 266 -23.87 -7.65 -8.59
N HIS A 267 -25.10 -7.15 -8.65
CA HIS A 267 -25.57 -6.27 -9.75
C HIS A 267 -25.44 -4.76 -9.43
N MET A 268 -24.37 -4.07 -9.86
CA MET A 268 -24.18 -2.57 -9.99
C MET A 268 -23.85 -1.78 -8.69
N TYR A 269 -23.05 -0.68 -8.63
CA TYR A 269 -22.79 0.50 -9.52
C TYR A 269 -21.31 0.85 -9.81
N ALA A 270 -21.08 1.60 -10.91
CA ALA A 270 -19.82 2.20 -11.43
C ALA A 270 -19.99 3.74 -11.53
N ARG A 271 -19.00 4.64 -11.35
CA ARG A 271 -17.65 4.77 -11.96
C ARG A 271 -16.63 5.39 -10.96
N SER A 272 -15.36 5.40 -11.37
CA SER A 272 -14.19 5.96 -10.69
C SER A 272 -14.41 7.37 -10.15
N ILE A 273 -13.71 7.67 -9.06
CA ILE A 273 -13.84 8.95 -8.38
C ILE A 273 -13.25 10.03 -9.30
N LEU A 274 -14.18 10.72 -9.97
CA LEU A 274 -14.11 12.02 -10.64
C LEU A 274 -13.81 12.04 -12.15
N SER A 275 -14.88 12.14 -12.93
CA SER A 275 -14.90 13.12 -14.02
C SER A 275 -14.85 14.53 -13.43
N HIS A 276 -13.79 15.26 -13.78
CA HIS A 276 -13.55 16.71 -13.66
C HIS A 276 -14.65 17.57 -13.00
N CYS A 277 -14.32 18.15 -11.84
CA CYS A 277 -14.79 19.50 -11.55
C CYS A 277 -13.79 20.48 -12.17
N SER A 278 -14.27 21.17 -13.21
CA SER A 278 -13.68 22.33 -13.89
C SER A 278 -13.31 23.47 -12.95
#